data_AF-A0A2N5GH58-F1
#
_entry.id   AF-A0A2N5GH58-F1
#
_cell.length_a   1.000
_cell.length_b   1.000
_cell.length_c   1.000
_cell.angle_alpha   90.00
_cell.angle_beta   90.00
_cell.angle_gamma   90.00
#
_symmetry.space_group_name_H-M   'P 1'
#
loop_
_entity.id
_entity.type
_entity.pdbx_description
1 polymer ?
#
loop_
_entity_poly.entity_id
_entity_poly.type
_entity_poly.pdbx_seq_one_letter_code
_entity_poly.pdbx_strand_id
1 'polypeptide(L)' 'MSEIKSIPASVAERLKNVAKQSGEAFDLVLLLYFQERFLYRLSISEYRDKIPNFF' A
#
# COMPACT_ATOMS: atom_id res chain seq x y z
N MET A 1 19.73 18.66 -13.60
CA MET A 1 19.18 18.61 -12.23
C MET A 1 18.55 17.26 -12.05
N SER A 2 19.19 16.35 -11.31
CA SER A 2 18.63 15.04 -10.98
C SER A 2 17.47 15.26 -10.02
N GLU A 3 16.24 15.15 -10.52
CA GLU A 3 15.05 15.22 -9.69
C GLU A 3 15.18 14.19 -8.57
N ILE A 4 15.12 14.67 -7.34
CA ILE A 4 15.00 13.83 -6.17
C ILE A 4 13.63 13.15 -6.30
N LYS A 5 13.59 11.96 -6.91
CA LYS A 5 12.42 11.10 -6.91
C LYS A 5 12.15 10.75 -5.45
N SER A 6 11.30 11.54 -4.80
CA SER A 6 10.84 11.21 -3.47
C SER A 6 10.12 9.86 -3.59
N ILE A 7 10.57 8.87 -2.81
CA ILE A 7 10.00 7.53 -2.81
C ILE A 7 8.46 7.56 -2.73
N PRO A 8 7.82 8.46 -1.94
CA PRO A 8 6.36 8.61 -1.93
C PRO A 8 5.76 9.00 -3.28
N ALA A 9 6.38 9.93 -4.03
CA ALA A 9 5.91 10.32 -5.36
C ALA A 9 5.97 9.14 -6.34
N SER A 10 7.03 8.32 -6.27
CA SER A 10 7.14 7.12 -7.10
C SER A 10 6.09 6.05 -6.77
N VAL A 11 5.73 5.89 -5.49
CA VAL A 11 4.67 4.95 -5.09
C VAL A 11 3.31 5.42 -5.59
N ALA A 12 2.99 6.70 -5.44
CA ALA A 12 1.72 7.25 -5.93
C ALA A 12 1.57 7.11 -7.45
N GLU A 13 2.63 7.37 -8.22
CA GLU A 13 2.63 7.16 -9.67
C GLU A 13 2.41 5.69 -10.05
N ARG A 14 3.06 4.75 -9.36
CA ARG A 14 2.88 3.31 -9.59
C ARG A 14 1.45 2.89 -9.32
N LEU A 15 0.84 3.35 -8.21
CA LEU A 15 -0.55 3.05 -7.87
C LEU A 15 -1.53 3.65 -8.89
N LYS A 16 -1.26 4.86 -9.40
CA LYS A 16 -2.04 5.45 -10.50
C LYS A 16 -1.99 4.61 -11.78
N ASN A 17 -0.83 4.04 -12.10
CA ASN A 17 -0.70 3.16 -13.26
C ASN A 17 -1.44 1.83 -13.06
N VAL A 18 -1.39 1.25 -11.85
CA VAL A 18 -2.17 0.05 -11.51
C VAL A 18 -3.67 0.31 -11.68
N ALA A 19 -4.19 1.41 -11.12
CA ALA A 19 -5.60 1.79 -11.26
C ALA A 19 -6.03 1.92 -12.73
N LYS A 20 -5.19 2.54 -13.57
CA LYS A 20 -5.45 2.65 -15.02
C LYS A 20 -5.46 1.28 -15.72
N GLN A 21 -4.57 0.38 -15.34
CA GLN A 21 -4.46 -0.95 -15.96
C GLN A 21 -5.60 -1.89 -15.54
N SER A 22 -6.04 -1.79 -14.29
CA SER A 22 -7.15 -2.59 -13.77
C SER A 22 -8.53 -2.01 -14.11
N GLY A 23 -8.60 -0.74 -14.51
CA GLY A 23 -9.87 -0.03 -14.71
C GLY A 23 -10.57 0.34 -13.39
N GLU A 24 -9.86 0.25 -12.27
CA GLU A 24 -10.38 0.49 -10.93
C GLU A 24 -10.19 1.95 -10.50
N ALA A 25 -10.99 2.38 -9.52
CA ALA A 25 -10.80 3.68 -8.90
C ALA A 25 -9.44 3.74 -8.18
N PHE A 26 -8.71 4.86 -8.35
CA PHE A 26 -7.41 5.04 -7.68
C PHE A 26 -7.52 4.94 -6.15
N ASP A 27 -8.60 5.46 -5.57
CA ASP A 27 -8.83 5.40 -4.12
C ASP A 27 -8.99 3.96 -3.61
N LEU A 28 -9.60 3.08 -4.42
CA LEU A 28 -9.70 1.65 -4.11
C LEU A 28 -8.32 1.00 -4.10
N VAL A 29 -7.52 1.23 -5.14
CA VAL A 29 -6.15 0.72 -5.24
C VAL A 29 -5.27 1.23 -4.10
N LEU A 30 -5.42 2.50 -3.73
CA LEU A 30 -4.71 3.10 -2.61
C LEU A 30 -5.10 2.46 -1.28
N LEU A 31 -6.39 2.21 -1.06
CA LEU A 31 -6.89 1.56 0.15
C LEU A 31 -6.37 0.12 0.28
N LEU A 32 -6.42 -0.66 -0.80
CA LEU A 32 -5.90 -2.04 -0.84
C LEU A 32 -4.39 -2.06 -0.55
N TYR A 33 -3.63 -1.18 -1.20
CA TYR A 33 -2.19 -1.05 -0.95
C TYR A 33 -1.89 -0.71 0.52
N PHE A 34 -2.65 0.21 1.11
CA PHE A 34 -2.50 0.55 2.52
C PHE A 34 -2.78 -0.66 3.42
N GLN A 35 -3.88 -1.38 3.18
CA GLN A 35 -4.26 -2.57 3.95
C GLN A 35 -3.19 -3.65 3.87
N GLU A 36 -2.71 -4.01 2.67
CA GLU A 36 -1.64 -5.00 2.49
C GLU A 36 -0.36 -4.60 3.23
N ARG A 37 0.08 -3.34 3.07
CA ARG A 37 1.30 -2.85 3.71
C ARG A 37 1.16 -2.74 5.23
N PHE A 38 -0.03 -2.39 5.71
CA PHE A 38 -0.33 -2.35 7.12
C PHE A 38 -0.32 -3.75 7.73
N LEU A 39 -1.05 -4.70 7.13
CA LEU A 39 -1.11 -6.09 7.56
C LEU A 39 0.25 -6.77 7.51
N TYR A 40 1.04 -6.52 6.45
CA TYR A 40 2.40 -7.02 6.36
C TYR A 40 3.30 -6.48 7.49
N ARG A 41 3.27 -5.17 7.76
CA ARG A 41 4.04 -4.60 8.86
C ARG A 41 3.59 -5.14 10.22
N LEU A 42 2.29 -5.36 10.38
CA LEU A 42 1.72 -5.89 11.59
C LEU A 42 2.11 -7.36 11.82
N SER A 43 2.12 -8.18 10.78
CA SER A 43 2.45 -9.61 10.86
C SER A 43 3.90 -9.89 11.26
N ILE A 44 4.82 -8.98 10.92
CA ILE A 44 6.23 -9.06 11.33
C ILE A 44 6.54 -8.27 12.60
N SER A 45 5.55 -7.60 13.20
CA SER A 45 5.74 -6.84 14.43
C SER A 45 5.64 -7.72 15.67
N GLU A 46 6.15 -7.21 16.80
CA GLU A 46 5.97 -7.82 18.14
C GLU A 46 4.49 -7.93 18.55
N TYR A 47 3.58 -7.27 17.83
CA TYR A 47 2.15 -7.25 18.09
C TYR A 47 1.35 -8.25 17.26
N ARG A 48 2.01 -9.09 16.45
CA ARG A 48 1.35 -10.05 15.54
C ARG A 48 0.32 -10.94 16.26
N ASP A 49 0.64 -11.34 17.50
CA ASP A 49 -0.16 -12.29 18.30
C ASP A 49 -1.23 -11.56 19.15
N LYS A 50 -1.31 -10.22 19.08
CA LYS A 50 -2.32 -9.41 19.79
C LYS A 50 -3.55 -9.13 18.94
N ILE A 51 -3.53 -9.48 17.65
CA ILE A 51 -4.75 -9.48 16.84
C ILE A 51 -5.55 -10.69 17.27
N PRO A 52 -6.77 -10.52 17.82
CA PRO A 52 -7.62 -11.66 18.10
C PRO A 52 -7.89 -12.39 16.79
N ASN A 53 -7.78 -13.72 16.78
CA ASN A 53 -8.18 -14.55 15.63
C ASN A 53 -9.66 -14.29 15.34
N PHE A 54 -9.94 -13.35 14.44
CA PHE A 54 -11.27 -13.09 13.87
C PHE A 54 -11.32 -13.61 12.42
N PHE A 55 -10.60 -14.69 12.13
CA PHE A 55 -10.71 -15.48 10.90
C PHE A 55 -11.10 -16.91 11.25
#